data_AF-A0A5B0DHB4-F1
#
_entry.id   AF-A0A5B0DHB4-F1
#
_cell.length_a   1.000
_cell.length_b   1.000
_cell.length_c   1.000
_cell.angle_alpha   90.00
_cell.angle_beta   90.00
_cell.angle_gamma   90.00
#
_symmetry.space_group_name_H-M   'P 1'
#
loop_
_entity.id
_entity.type
_entity.pdbx_description
1 polymer ?
#
loop_
_entity_poly.entity_id
_entity_poly.type
_entity_poly.pdbx_seq_one_letter_code
_entity_poly.pdbx_strand_id
1 'polypeptide(L)'
;MNSIVKNELLKRLFEAEGEPVSGQEIADQFGLSRTAIWKYVKEIEKDGYVIGTIRKKGYYLIESPDRVNEANIQKQLTTKRYGRNIHYFETCTSTQIIAHDEEQNGALDGTVIISEEQTSGRGRMARAWSSTAGKGIWMSVIARPALTPQQAPQMTLVAAVAVTRAIQEITGIEPDIKWPNDILVKGKKVTGILTELQADPDQVKAIILGIGINVNQDQADFPDELHGIATSLKLLTGKPVDRAQLIAKTLEFLEIYTDLYVKHGFGPIKILWEGFSNTTGKRIRAVMFNETIVGIALGISEEGVLELKLDDGTIRGIYSADIELSN
;
A
#
# COMPACT_ATOMS: atom_id res chain seq x y z
N MET A 1 -23.43 5.98 9.25
CA MET A 1 -23.73 5.96 10.71
C MET A 1 -23.30 4.64 11.35
N ASN A 2 -23.70 3.47 10.83
CA ASN A 2 -23.29 2.17 11.41
C ASN A 2 -21.77 1.95 11.43
N SER A 3 -21.04 2.25 10.34
CA SER A 3 -19.57 2.09 10.32
C SER A 3 -18.86 3.03 11.30
N ILE A 4 -19.35 4.27 11.44
CA ILE A 4 -18.77 5.28 12.34
C ILE A 4 -18.83 4.82 13.80
N VAL A 5 -19.98 4.33 14.25
CA VAL A 5 -20.14 3.85 15.65
C VAL A 5 -19.29 2.61 15.90
N LYS A 6 -19.24 1.69 14.93
CA LYS A 6 -18.41 0.48 15.01
C LYS A 6 -16.91 0.81 15.09
N ASN A 7 -16.42 1.72 14.25
CA ASN A 7 -15.03 2.17 14.27
C ASN A 7 -14.68 2.89 15.58
N GLU A 8 -15.54 3.77 16.08
CA GLU A 8 -15.32 4.46 17.36
C GLU A 8 -15.30 3.47 18.54
N LEU A 9 -16.17 2.45 18.53
CA LEU A 9 -16.16 1.39 19.55
C LEU A 9 -14.85 0.59 19.50
N LEU A 10 -14.40 0.17 18.32
CA LEU A 10 -13.13 -0.52 18.15
C LEU A 10 -11.93 0.34 18.58
N LYS A 11 -11.93 1.63 18.23
CA LYS A 11 -10.90 2.59 18.63
C LYS A 11 -10.76 2.64 20.16
N ARG A 12 -11.87 2.84 20.88
CA ARG A 12 -11.84 2.86 22.36
C ARG A 12 -11.39 1.54 22.96
N LEU A 13 -11.80 0.43 22.37
CA LEU A 13 -11.40 -0.90 22.82
C LEU A 13 -9.88 -1.12 22.64
N PHE A 14 -9.29 -0.59 21.57
CA PHE A 14 -7.83 -0.59 21.39
C PHE A 14 -7.12 0.33 22.39
N GLU A 15 -7.61 1.56 22.57
CA GLU A 15 -7.03 2.56 23.49
C GLU A 15 -7.12 2.15 24.97
N ALA A 16 -8.11 1.32 25.33
CA ALA A 16 -8.31 0.87 26.71
C ALA A 16 -7.36 -0.26 27.16
N GLU A 17 -6.57 -0.85 26.25
CA GLU A 17 -5.53 -1.86 26.56
C GLU A 17 -6.00 -3.01 27.48
N GLY A 18 -7.24 -3.47 27.27
CA GLY A 18 -7.86 -4.57 28.05
C GLY A 18 -8.77 -4.13 29.20
N GLU A 19 -8.79 -2.84 29.53
CA GLU A 19 -9.78 -2.30 30.46
C GLU A 19 -11.18 -2.21 29.81
N PRO A 20 -12.26 -2.39 30.59
CA PRO A 20 -13.62 -2.37 30.07
C PRO A 20 -14.09 -0.96 29.70
N VAL A 21 -14.54 -0.81 28.45
CA VAL A 21 -15.18 0.38 27.89
C VAL A 21 -16.69 0.33 28.12
N SER A 22 -17.25 1.39 28.71
CA SER A 22 -18.68 1.47 29.03
C SER A 22 -19.55 1.60 27.78
N GLY A 23 -20.39 0.60 27.53
CA GLY A 23 -21.40 0.68 26.47
C GLY A 23 -22.47 1.75 26.71
N GLN A 24 -22.62 2.28 27.93
CA GLN A 24 -23.53 3.40 28.19
C GLN A 24 -22.94 4.72 27.69
N GLU A 25 -21.65 4.96 27.94
CA GLU A 25 -20.99 6.21 27.53
C GLU A 25 -21.01 6.37 26.00
N ILE A 26 -20.78 5.29 25.27
CA ILE A 26 -20.86 5.29 23.80
C ILE A 26 -22.32 5.48 23.34
N ALA A 27 -23.28 4.83 24.02
CA ALA A 27 -24.69 5.01 23.71
C ALA A 27 -25.11 6.48 23.87
N ASP A 28 -24.71 7.13 24.97
CA ASP A 28 -25.03 8.52 25.26
C ASP A 28 -24.40 9.48 24.24
N GLN A 29 -23.14 9.26 23.87
CA GLN A 29 -22.43 10.09 22.89
C GLN A 29 -23.13 10.12 21.52
N PHE A 30 -23.63 8.98 21.06
CA PHE A 30 -24.28 8.86 19.75
C PHE A 30 -25.81 8.98 19.80
N GLY A 31 -26.40 9.22 20.99
CA GLY A 31 -27.85 9.27 21.16
C GLY A 31 -28.54 7.93 20.85
N LEU A 32 -27.88 6.81 21.16
CA LEU A 32 -28.34 5.45 20.89
C LEU A 32 -28.76 4.72 22.16
N SER A 33 -29.43 3.57 22.01
CA SER A 33 -29.73 2.68 23.14
C SER A 33 -28.57 1.71 23.42
N ARG A 34 -28.45 1.22 24.66
CA ARG A 34 -27.49 0.16 25.01
C ARG A 34 -27.69 -1.11 24.16
N THR A 35 -28.94 -1.41 23.78
CA THR A 35 -29.25 -2.54 22.91
C THR A 35 -28.68 -2.34 21.50
N ALA A 36 -28.61 -1.10 20.99
CA ALA A 36 -27.94 -0.80 19.74
C ALA A 36 -26.43 -1.03 19.84
N ILE A 37 -25.80 -0.58 20.94
CA ILE A 37 -24.37 -0.85 21.19
C ILE A 37 -24.08 -2.35 21.27
N TRP A 38 -24.93 -3.12 21.96
CA TRP A 38 -24.81 -4.57 22.00
C TRP A 38 -24.88 -5.20 20.60
N LYS A 39 -25.75 -4.71 19.71
CA LYS A 39 -25.81 -5.19 18.31
C LYS A 39 -24.51 -4.91 17.56
N TYR A 40 -23.92 -3.73 17.72
CA TYR A 40 -22.62 -3.41 17.12
C TYR A 40 -21.49 -4.27 17.67
N VAL A 41 -21.48 -4.58 18.96
CA VAL A 41 -20.53 -5.54 19.55
C VAL A 41 -20.69 -6.91 18.89
N LYS A 42 -21.93 -7.37 18.65
CA LYS A 42 -22.17 -8.64 17.94
C LYS A 42 -21.73 -8.61 16.48
N GLU A 43 -21.79 -7.47 15.81
CA GLU A 43 -21.22 -7.31 14.47
C GLU A 43 -19.69 -7.29 14.49
N ILE A 44 -19.07 -6.68 15.50
CA ILE A 44 -17.62 -6.73 15.73
C ILE A 44 -17.16 -8.16 16.00
N GLU A 45 -17.90 -8.94 16.81
CA GLU A 45 -17.58 -10.36 17.02
C GLU A 45 -17.66 -11.17 15.72
N LYS A 46 -18.63 -10.87 14.84
CA LYS A 46 -18.76 -11.52 13.52
C LYS A 46 -17.59 -11.21 12.59
N ASP A 47 -16.95 -10.06 12.75
CA ASP A 47 -15.74 -9.68 12.02
C ASP A 47 -14.47 -10.42 12.52
N GLY A 48 -14.60 -11.26 13.55
CA GLY A 48 -13.50 -12.06 14.10
C GLY A 48 -12.83 -11.47 15.34
N TYR A 49 -13.33 -10.36 15.89
CA TYR A 49 -12.82 -9.83 17.16
C TYR A 49 -13.37 -10.65 18.33
N VAL A 50 -12.52 -10.91 19.32
CA VAL A 50 -12.95 -11.57 20.55
C VAL A 50 -13.19 -10.51 21.60
N ILE A 51 -14.45 -10.32 22.00
CA ILE A 51 -14.86 -9.29 22.95
C ILE A 51 -15.32 -9.94 24.26
N GLY A 52 -14.71 -9.54 25.37
CA GLY A 52 -15.14 -9.88 26.71
C GLY A 52 -16.15 -8.87 27.26
N THR A 53 -16.92 -9.27 28.27
CA THR A 53 -17.87 -8.39 28.96
C THR A 53 -17.73 -8.51 30.47
N ILE A 54 -17.61 -7.37 31.16
CA ILE A 54 -17.66 -7.30 32.62
C ILE A 54 -18.97 -6.66 33.03
N ARG A 55 -19.76 -7.40 33.83
CA ARG A 55 -21.07 -6.94 34.33
C ARG A 55 -20.94 -5.57 35.00
N LYS A 56 -21.79 -4.62 34.59
CA LYS A 56 -21.82 -3.21 35.03
C LYS A 56 -20.62 -2.34 34.63
N LYS A 57 -19.53 -2.88 34.06
CA LYS A 57 -18.38 -2.07 33.59
C LYS A 57 -18.41 -1.86 32.08
N GLY A 58 -18.66 -2.90 31.28
CA GLY A 58 -18.72 -2.77 29.83
C GLY A 58 -18.00 -3.88 29.07
N TYR A 59 -17.45 -3.54 27.90
CA TYR A 59 -16.82 -4.46 26.94
C TYR A 59 -15.31 -4.25 26.90
N TYR A 60 -14.52 -5.30 26.72
CA TYR A 60 -13.07 -5.18 26.55
C TYR A 60 -12.59 -6.10 25.43
N LEU A 61 -11.50 -5.73 24.76
CA LEU A 61 -10.90 -6.51 23.68
C LEU A 61 -10.04 -7.63 24.26
N ILE A 62 -10.27 -8.87 23.80
CA ILE A 62 -9.45 -10.04 24.14
C ILE A 62 -8.48 -10.32 22.99
N GLU A 63 -8.97 -10.34 21.75
CA GLU A 63 -8.17 -10.64 20.56
C GLU A 63 -8.69 -9.86 19.35
N SER A 64 -7.77 -9.47 18.46
CA SER A 64 -8.07 -8.74 17.22
C SER A 64 -7.68 -9.59 16.01
N PRO A 65 -8.55 -9.69 14.99
CA PRO A 65 -8.22 -10.36 13.73
C PRO A 65 -7.24 -9.52 12.88
N ASP A 66 -6.62 -10.18 11.90
CA ASP A 66 -5.86 -9.51 10.82
C ASP A 66 -6.83 -8.88 9.82
N ARG A 67 -7.19 -7.61 10.03
CA ARG A 67 -8.06 -6.82 9.16
C ARG A 67 -7.43 -5.50 8.78
N VAL A 68 -7.78 -5.00 7.60
CA VAL A 68 -7.27 -3.73 7.05
C VAL A 68 -8.26 -2.57 7.21
N ASN A 69 -9.13 -2.64 8.22
CA ASN A 69 -10.06 -1.55 8.50
C ASN A 69 -9.38 -0.38 9.21
N GLU A 70 -10.09 0.75 9.23
CA GLU A 70 -9.61 2.01 9.79
C GLU A 70 -9.10 1.86 11.22
N ALA A 71 -9.85 1.21 12.12
CA ALA A 71 -9.47 1.07 13.53
C ALA A 71 -8.17 0.25 13.71
N ASN A 72 -8.02 -0.84 12.96
CA ASN A 72 -6.82 -1.68 13.03
C ASN A 72 -5.58 -0.97 12.49
N ILE A 73 -5.73 -0.13 11.47
CA ILE A 73 -4.61 0.64 10.92
C ILE A 73 -4.28 1.82 11.84
N GLN A 74 -5.29 2.56 12.31
CA GLN A 74 -5.10 3.76 13.13
C GLN A 74 -4.33 3.49 14.42
N LYS A 75 -4.56 2.36 15.09
CA LYS A 75 -3.81 2.00 16.31
C LYS A 75 -2.30 1.83 16.07
N GLN A 76 -1.89 1.56 14.83
CA GLN A 76 -0.50 1.37 14.42
C GLN A 76 0.12 2.63 13.79
N LEU A 77 -0.68 3.64 13.44
CA LEU A 77 -0.25 4.79 12.63
C LEU A 77 0.49 5.86 13.42
N THR A 78 1.69 6.22 12.97
CA THR A 78 2.53 7.31 13.50
C THR A 78 2.57 8.56 12.63
N THR A 79 2.00 8.51 11.42
CA THR A 79 1.99 9.58 10.40
C THR A 79 1.30 10.87 10.86
N LYS A 80 1.55 12.00 10.21
CA LYS A 80 0.81 13.25 10.47
C LYS A 80 -0.31 13.49 9.47
N ARG A 81 -0.19 12.95 8.25
CA ARG A 81 -1.12 13.16 7.13
C ARG A 81 -1.60 11.83 6.54
N TYR A 82 -0.68 10.94 6.19
CA TYR A 82 -1.02 9.77 5.38
C TYR A 82 -1.74 8.70 6.21
N GLY A 83 -2.95 8.31 5.80
CA GLY A 83 -3.81 7.40 6.55
C GLY A 83 -4.58 8.07 7.68
N ARG A 84 -4.60 9.41 7.78
CA ARG A 84 -5.45 10.11 8.75
C ARG A 84 -6.93 10.17 8.34
N ASN A 85 -7.20 9.94 7.06
CA ASN A 85 -8.53 9.65 6.53
C ASN A 85 -8.48 8.31 5.78
N ILE A 86 -9.23 7.30 6.23
CA ILE A 86 -9.22 5.94 5.65
C ILE A 86 -10.62 5.56 5.23
N HIS A 87 -10.81 5.29 3.93
CA HIS A 87 -12.05 4.77 3.37
C HIS A 87 -11.88 3.26 3.17
N TYR A 88 -12.51 2.50 4.07
CA TYR A 88 -12.43 1.04 4.10
C TYR A 88 -13.63 0.38 3.42
N PHE A 89 -13.36 -0.65 2.62
CA PHE A 89 -14.36 -1.46 1.94
C PHE A 89 -14.12 -2.96 2.17
N GLU A 90 -15.17 -3.72 2.46
CA GLU A 90 -15.07 -5.18 2.50
C GLU A 90 -14.65 -5.73 1.12
N THR A 91 -15.44 -5.40 0.10
CA THR A 91 -15.17 -5.72 -1.31
C THR A 91 -15.45 -4.49 -2.16
N CYS A 92 -14.60 -4.22 -3.14
CA CYS A 92 -14.85 -3.21 -4.17
C CYS A 92 -14.47 -3.68 -5.58
N THR A 93 -14.74 -2.87 -6.60
CA THR A 93 -14.24 -3.12 -7.96
C THR A 93 -12.74 -2.84 -8.04
N SER A 94 -12.32 -1.64 -7.65
CA SER A 94 -10.92 -1.28 -7.46
C SER A 94 -10.77 -0.09 -6.51
N THR A 95 -9.78 -0.13 -5.64
CA THR A 95 -9.42 1.01 -4.78
C THR A 95 -8.96 2.21 -5.58
N GLN A 96 -8.35 1.97 -6.75
CA GLN A 96 -7.87 3.02 -7.64
C GLN A 96 -9.02 3.85 -8.21
N ILE A 97 -10.10 3.19 -8.65
CA ILE A 97 -11.30 3.86 -9.18
C ILE A 97 -11.94 4.72 -8.09
N ILE A 98 -12.13 4.15 -6.90
CA ILE A 98 -12.70 4.88 -5.77
C ILE A 98 -11.80 6.06 -5.39
N ALA A 99 -10.47 5.90 -5.43
CA ALA A 99 -9.56 7.00 -5.14
C ALA A 99 -9.69 8.17 -6.14
N HIS A 100 -9.97 7.90 -7.42
CA HIS A 100 -10.29 8.98 -8.38
C HIS A 100 -11.58 9.69 -8.00
N ASP A 101 -12.63 8.95 -7.67
CA ASP A 101 -13.92 9.54 -7.29
C ASP A 101 -13.79 10.39 -6.02
N GLU A 102 -13.05 9.90 -5.02
CA GLU A 102 -12.78 10.64 -3.78
C GLU A 102 -11.92 11.89 -4.02
N GLU A 103 -10.91 11.80 -4.91
CA GLU A 103 -10.10 12.95 -5.30
C GLU A 103 -10.97 14.07 -5.89
N GLN A 104 -11.88 13.73 -6.82
CA GLN A 104 -12.82 14.67 -7.44
C GLN A 104 -13.81 15.26 -6.43
N ASN A 105 -14.15 14.50 -5.39
CA ASN A 105 -15.00 14.95 -4.28
C ASN A 105 -14.24 15.74 -3.20
N GLY A 106 -12.97 16.08 -3.44
CA GLY A 106 -12.19 16.95 -2.57
C GLY A 106 -11.51 16.23 -1.40
N ALA A 107 -11.21 14.94 -1.55
CA ALA A 107 -10.46 14.19 -0.54
C ALA A 107 -9.12 14.86 -0.20
N LEU A 108 -8.80 14.81 1.10
CA LEU A 108 -7.62 15.44 1.70
C LEU A 108 -6.32 14.73 1.28
N ASP A 109 -5.20 15.46 1.30
CA ASP A 109 -3.86 14.88 1.14
C ASP A 109 -3.64 13.76 2.19
N GLY A 110 -3.15 12.62 1.72
CA GLY A 110 -2.94 11.43 2.54
C GLY A 110 -4.17 10.57 2.76
N THR A 111 -5.31 10.84 2.09
CA THR A 111 -6.48 9.95 2.15
C THR A 111 -6.12 8.58 1.56
N VAL A 112 -6.50 7.51 2.26
CA VAL A 112 -6.24 6.12 1.87
C VAL A 112 -7.55 5.42 1.59
N ILE A 113 -7.65 4.81 0.41
CA ILE A 113 -8.73 3.91 0.04
C ILE A 113 -8.18 2.50 0.17
N ILE A 114 -8.87 1.63 0.89
CA ILE A 114 -8.38 0.27 1.15
C ILE A 114 -9.52 -0.74 1.15
N SER A 115 -9.23 -1.96 0.69
CA SER A 115 -10.21 -3.04 0.69
C SER A 115 -9.63 -4.41 1.07
N GLU A 116 -10.46 -5.30 1.63
CA GLU A 116 -10.07 -6.70 1.81
C GLU A 116 -10.00 -7.44 0.47
N GLU A 117 -10.83 -7.05 -0.51
CA GLU A 117 -10.95 -7.71 -1.83
C GLU A 117 -11.21 -6.71 -2.97
N GLN A 118 -10.53 -6.88 -4.11
CA GLN A 118 -10.91 -6.22 -5.36
C GLN A 118 -11.39 -7.25 -6.39
N THR A 119 -12.59 -7.05 -6.93
CA THR A 119 -13.18 -7.89 -7.97
C THR A 119 -12.68 -7.54 -9.38
N SER A 120 -12.04 -6.38 -9.55
CA SER A 120 -11.51 -5.89 -10.83
C SER A 120 -10.22 -5.09 -10.62
N GLY A 121 -9.34 -5.60 -9.75
CA GLY A 121 -8.01 -5.01 -9.51
C GLY A 121 -7.19 -4.93 -10.80
N ARG A 122 -6.46 -3.83 -11.00
CA ARG A 122 -5.68 -3.56 -12.21
C ARG A 122 -4.26 -3.14 -11.88
N GLY A 123 -3.31 -3.63 -12.68
CA GLY A 123 -1.95 -3.11 -12.77
C GLY A 123 -1.75 -2.25 -14.02
N ARG A 124 -0.48 -1.99 -14.36
CA ARG A 124 -0.10 -1.27 -15.59
C ARG A 124 -0.64 -1.97 -16.84
N MET A 125 -0.90 -1.17 -17.88
CA MET A 125 -1.43 -1.65 -19.17
C MET A 125 -2.73 -2.46 -19.03
N ALA A 126 -3.55 -2.14 -18.01
CA ALA A 126 -4.81 -2.82 -17.70
C ALA A 126 -4.70 -4.33 -17.43
N ARG A 127 -3.50 -4.84 -17.10
CA ARG A 127 -3.33 -6.25 -16.67
C ARG A 127 -4.10 -6.48 -15.36
N ALA A 128 -4.76 -7.62 -15.24
CA ALA A 128 -5.49 -7.97 -14.02
C ALA A 128 -4.52 -8.14 -12.84
N TRP A 129 -4.94 -7.68 -11.65
CA TRP A 129 -4.23 -7.89 -10.40
C TRP A 129 -5.08 -8.75 -9.44
N SER A 130 -4.63 -9.98 -9.20
CA SER A 130 -5.33 -10.92 -8.30
C SER A 130 -5.36 -10.37 -6.88
N SER A 131 -6.56 -10.12 -6.36
CA SER A 131 -6.78 -9.42 -5.09
C SER A 131 -7.58 -10.28 -4.09
N THR A 132 -7.02 -11.43 -3.69
CA THR A 132 -7.68 -12.40 -2.81
C THR A 132 -8.13 -11.78 -1.48
N ALA A 133 -9.40 -11.99 -1.14
CA ALA A 133 -10.05 -11.48 0.07
C ALA A 133 -9.25 -11.83 1.34
N GLY A 134 -8.94 -10.84 2.18
CA GLY A 134 -8.31 -11.05 3.49
C GLY A 134 -6.85 -11.50 3.46
N LYS A 135 -6.22 -11.57 2.28
CA LYS A 135 -4.87 -12.13 2.13
C LYS A 135 -3.81 -11.09 1.77
N GLY A 136 -4.15 -10.07 0.99
CA GLY A 136 -3.21 -9.02 0.62
C GLY A 136 -3.58 -7.66 1.17
N ILE A 137 -2.79 -6.67 0.76
CA ILE A 137 -3.07 -5.25 0.97
C ILE A 137 -3.37 -4.65 -0.39
N TRP A 138 -4.58 -4.14 -0.55
CA TRP A 138 -5.06 -3.49 -1.77
C TRP A 138 -5.43 -2.07 -1.39
N MET A 139 -4.52 -1.11 -1.62
CA MET A 139 -4.75 0.26 -1.21
C MET A 139 -4.39 1.26 -2.31
N SER A 140 -5.05 2.41 -2.28
CA SER A 140 -4.71 3.57 -3.10
C SER A 140 -4.56 4.79 -2.19
N VAL A 141 -3.45 5.53 -2.33
CA VAL A 141 -3.14 6.72 -1.52
C VAL A 141 -3.25 7.96 -2.40
N ILE A 142 -4.05 8.94 -1.97
CA ILE A 142 -4.15 10.24 -2.64
C ILE A 142 -3.08 11.16 -2.05
N ALA A 143 -2.05 11.47 -2.82
CA ALA A 143 -0.95 12.34 -2.44
C ALA A 143 -1.00 13.66 -3.21
N ARG A 144 -0.80 14.78 -2.52
CA ARG A 144 -0.76 16.13 -3.11
C ARG A 144 0.57 16.85 -2.81
N PRO A 145 1.73 16.28 -3.18
CA PRO A 145 3.01 16.94 -2.96
C PRO A 145 3.16 18.15 -3.91
N ALA A 146 3.92 19.16 -3.49
CA ALA A 146 4.22 20.34 -4.29
C ALA A 146 5.26 20.03 -5.38
N LEU A 147 4.84 19.27 -6.40
CA LEU A 147 5.67 18.80 -7.52
C LEU A 147 5.10 19.26 -8.87
N THR A 148 5.96 19.35 -9.88
CA THR A 148 5.54 19.59 -11.26
C THR A 148 5.01 18.31 -11.91
N PRO A 149 4.24 18.40 -13.02
CA PRO A 149 3.81 17.22 -13.78
C PRO A 149 4.96 16.34 -14.25
N GLN A 150 6.12 16.93 -14.57
CA GLN A 150 7.33 16.21 -14.98
C GLN A 150 7.96 15.42 -13.83
N GLN A 151 7.78 15.88 -12.60
CA GLN A 151 8.28 15.26 -11.38
C GLN A 151 7.36 14.13 -10.88
N ALA A 152 6.06 14.18 -11.18
CA ALA A 152 5.07 13.23 -10.68
C ALA A 152 5.41 11.73 -10.90
N PRO A 153 5.99 11.30 -12.05
CA PRO A 153 6.38 9.89 -12.23
C PRO A 153 7.36 9.37 -11.16
N GLN A 154 8.19 10.26 -10.59
CA GLN A 154 9.17 9.93 -9.54
C GLN A 154 8.50 9.45 -8.25
N MET A 155 7.22 9.77 -8.02
CA MET A 155 6.46 9.26 -6.87
C MET A 155 6.29 7.74 -6.88
N THR A 156 6.34 7.11 -8.05
CA THR A 156 6.39 5.64 -8.14
C THR A 156 7.64 5.08 -7.45
N LEU A 157 8.78 5.77 -7.61
CA LEU A 157 10.06 5.37 -7.04
C LEU A 157 10.10 5.67 -5.54
N VAL A 158 9.51 6.79 -5.11
CA VAL A 158 9.29 7.11 -3.68
C VAL A 158 8.46 5.99 -3.02
N ALA A 159 7.35 5.59 -3.63
CA ALA A 159 6.50 4.52 -3.11
C ALA A 159 7.21 3.16 -3.09
N ALA A 160 8.02 2.86 -4.10
CA ALA A 160 8.81 1.62 -4.14
C ALA A 160 9.80 1.56 -2.97
N VAL A 161 10.54 2.64 -2.69
CA VAL A 161 11.45 2.73 -1.54
C VAL A 161 10.69 2.60 -0.22
N ALA A 162 9.53 3.27 -0.11
CA ALA A 162 8.71 3.20 1.10
C ALA A 162 8.22 1.78 1.42
N VAL A 163 7.66 1.09 0.43
CA VAL A 163 7.16 -0.28 0.62
C VAL A 163 8.31 -1.25 0.88
N THR A 164 9.43 -1.13 0.17
CA THR A 164 10.62 -1.98 0.39
C THR A 164 11.12 -1.83 1.82
N ARG A 165 11.22 -0.59 2.34
CA ARG A 165 11.62 -0.32 3.72
C ARG A 165 10.63 -0.87 4.74
N ALA A 166 9.33 -0.72 4.50
CA ALA A 166 8.30 -1.28 5.37
C ALA A 166 8.35 -2.80 5.44
N ILE A 167 8.51 -3.48 4.29
CA ILE A 167 8.67 -4.94 4.26
C ILE A 167 9.91 -5.35 5.05
N GLN A 168 11.04 -4.67 4.84
CA GLN A 168 12.28 -4.97 5.55
C GLN A 168 12.14 -4.82 7.07
N GLU A 169 11.53 -3.74 7.54
CA GLU A 169 11.35 -3.49 8.99
C GLU A 169 10.39 -4.49 9.64
N ILE A 170 9.28 -4.83 8.99
CA ILE A 170 8.25 -5.71 9.57
C ILE A 170 8.64 -7.18 9.49
N THR A 171 9.32 -7.61 8.43
CA THR A 171 9.55 -9.03 8.15
C THR A 171 11.00 -9.47 8.27
N GLY A 172 11.96 -8.54 8.22
CA GLY A 172 13.39 -8.83 8.11
C GLY A 172 13.82 -9.38 6.74
N ILE A 173 12.91 -9.46 5.76
CA ILE A 173 13.24 -9.82 4.38
C ILE A 173 13.98 -8.65 3.72
N GLU A 174 14.88 -8.94 2.79
CA GLU A 174 15.51 -7.96 1.92
C GLU A 174 14.86 -8.02 0.53
N PRO A 175 13.91 -7.11 0.23
CA PRO A 175 13.32 -7.01 -1.10
C PRO A 175 14.18 -6.19 -2.03
N ASP A 176 14.09 -6.53 -3.31
CA ASP A 176 14.67 -5.78 -4.40
C ASP A 176 13.61 -4.94 -5.10
N ILE A 177 13.97 -3.75 -5.55
CA ILE A 177 13.14 -2.98 -6.47
C ILE A 177 13.52 -3.36 -7.90
N LYS A 178 12.50 -3.74 -8.69
CA LYS A 178 12.59 -3.89 -10.14
C LYS A 178 11.92 -2.68 -10.78
N TRP A 179 12.72 -1.88 -11.48
CA TRP A 179 12.24 -0.68 -12.15
C TRP A 179 11.10 -1.00 -13.15
N PRO A 180 10.07 -0.14 -13.25
CA PRO A 180 9.88 1.09 -12.46
C PRO A 180 9.08 0.89 -11.16
N ASN A 181 8.37 -0.22 -11.02
CA ASN A 181 7.19 -0.25 -10.13
C ASN A 181 6.92 -1.59 -9.45
N ASP A 182 7.83 -2.57 -9.54
CA ASP A 182 7.66 -3.89 -8.95
C ASP A 182 8.65 -4.08 -7.79
N ILE A 183 8.21 -4.78 -6.75
CA ILE A 183 9.10 -5.23 -5.66
C ILE A 183 9.16 -6.75 -5.68
N LEU A 184 10.39 -7.26 -5.72
CA LEU A 184 10.67 -8.68 -5.83
C LEU A 184 11.37 -9.19 -4.57
N VAL A 185 11.16 -10.45 -4.24
CA VAL A 185 11.97 -11.18 -3.27
C VAL A 185 12.37 -12.49 -3.91
N LYS A 186 13.68 -12.79 -3.94
CA LYS A 186 14.23 -13.98 -4.62
C LYS A 186 13.74 -14.10 -6.08
N GLY A 187 13.64 -12.96 -6.77
CA GLY A 187 13.18 -12.88 -8.17
C GLY A 187 11.67 -13.01 -8.40
N LYS A 188 10.87 -13.24 -7.35
CA LYS A 188 9.39 -13.34 -7.45
C LYS A 188 8.71 -12.07 -6.95
N LYS A 189 7.65 -11.64 -7.63
CA LYS A 189 6.90 -10.41 -7.32
C LYS A 189 6.09 -10.54 -6.03
N VAL A 190 6.26 -9.56 -5.16
CA VAL A 190 5.47 -9.38 -3.92
C VAL A 190 4.60 -8.14 -4.01
N THR A 191 5.09 -7.07 -4.64
CA THR A 191 4.34 -5.81 -4.75
C THR A 191 4.29 -5.33 -6.19
N GLY A 192 3.16 -4.75 -6.57
CA GLY A 192 3.01 -3.91 -7.76
C GLY A 192 2.52 -2.52 -7.35
N ILE A 193 3.12 -1.49 -7.94
CA ILE A 193 2.75 -0.10 -7.73
C ILE A 193 2.20 0.47 -9.04
N LEU A 194 1.09 1.20 -8.95
CA LEU A 194 0.45 1.93 -10.06
C LEU A 194 0.31 3.39 -9.65
N THR A 195 0.91 4.29 -10.43
CA THR A 195 0.84 5.72 -10.18
C THR A 195 0.03 6.37 -11.29
N GLU A 196 -1.01 7.11 -10.93
CA GLU A 196 -1.81 7.87 -11.88
C GLU A 196 -1.84 9.34 -11.47
N LEU A 197 -1.58 10.21 -12.45
CA LEU A 197 -1.50 11.65 -12.26
C LEU A 197 -2.85 12.28 -12.57
N GLN A 198 -3.38 13.05 -11.63
CA GLN A 198 -4.43 14.04 -11.89
C GLN A 198 -3.78 15.41 -11.99
N ALA A 199 -3.75 15.98 -13.19
CA ALA A 199 -3.13 17.28 -13.43
C ALA A 199 -3.96 18.10 -14.43
N ASP A 200 -3.98 19.40 -14.19
CA ASP A 200 -4.29 20.40 -15.21
C ASP A 200 -2.97 20.77 -15.94
N PRO A 201 -3.02 21.45 -17.11
CA PRO A 201 -1.82 21.78 -17.89
C PRO A 201 -0.69 22.45 -17.09
N ASP A 202 -1.04 23.23 -16.07
CA ASP A 202 -0.08 24.04 -15.29
C ASP A 202 0.17 23.55 -13.86
N GLN A 203 -0.60 22.55 -13.36
CA GLN A 203 -0.48 22.11 -11.96
C GLN A 203 -0.89 20.63 -11.75
N VAL A 204 -0.09 19.92 -10.94
CA VAL A 204 -0.49 18.62 -10.37
C VAL A 204 -1.57 18.85 -9.32
N LYS A 205 -2.77 18.29 -9.54
CA LYS A 205 -3.85 18.30 -8.55
C LYS A 205 -3.64 17.22 -7.49
N ALA A 206 -3.37 16.00 -7.95
CA ALA A 206 -3.12 14.85 -7.09
C ALA A 206 -2.33 13.78 -7.84
N ILE A 207 -1.68 12.92 -7.06
CA ILE A 207 -1.03 11.70 -7.49
C ILE A 207 -1.71 10.56 -6.74
N ILE A 208 -2.30 9.61 -7.45
CA ILE A 208 -2.97 8.45 -6.86
C ILE A 208 -2.04 7.25 -6.98
N LEU A 209 -1.55 6.79 -5.83
CA LEU A 209 -0.63 5.67 -5.69
C LEU A 209 -1.40 4.40 -5.32
N GLY A 210 -1.71 3.57 -6.30
CA GLY A 210 -2.20 2.21 -6.10
C GLY A 210 -1.07 1.27 -5.70
N ILE A 211 -1.18 0.63 -4.55
CA ILE A 211 -0.17 -0.27 -3.97
C ILE A 211 -0.86 -1.61 -3.65
N GLY A 212 -0.46 -2.65 -4.39
CA GLY A 212 -0.89 -4.02 -4.15
C GLY A 212 0.25 -4.84 -3.56
N ILE A 213 0.06 -5.42 -2.38
CA ILE A 213 1.08 -6.25 -1.69
C ILE A 213 0.52 -7.64 -1.42
N ASN A 214 1.24 -8.67 -1.85
CA ASN A 214 0.97 -10.07 -1.52
C ASN A 214 1.51 -10.37 -0.12
N VAL A 215 0.63 -10.50 0.88
CA VAL A 215 1.02 -10.65 2.29
C VAL A 215 0.84 -12.10 2.76
N ASN A 216 -0.40 -12.55 2.93
CA ASN A 216 -0.77 -13.79 3.61
C ASN A 216 -1.33 -14.87 2.67
N GLN A 217 -1.24 -14.67 1.35
CA GLN A 217 -1.61 -15.68 0.35
C GLN A 217 -0.82 -16.98 0.54
N ASP A 218 -1.51 -18.10 0.41
CA ASP A 218 -0.93 -19.42 0.23
C ASP A 218 -0.71 -19.69 -1.27
N GLN A 219 0.05 -20.74 -1.61
CA GLN A 219 0.35 -21.07 -3.02
C GLN A 219 -0.93 -21.26 -3.86
N ALA A 220 -1.97 -21.86 -3.26
CA ALA A 220 -3.26 -22.10 -3.90
C ALA A 220 -4.10 -20.83 -4.13
N ASP A 221 -3.75 -19.71 -3.49
CA ASP A 221 -4.44 -18.42 -3.69
C ASP A 221 -3.96 -17.71 -4.97
N PHE A 222 -2.86 -18.18 -5.58
CA PHE A 222 -2.35 -17.66 -6.84
C PHE A 222 -2.84 -18.51 -8.02
N PRO A 223 -3.26 -17.91 -9.15
CA PRO A 223 -3.42 -18.61 -10.42
C PRO A 223 -2.14 -19.35 -10.82
N ASP A 224 -2.28 -20.53 -11.43
CA ASP A 224 -1.17 -21.44 -11.76
C ASP A 224 -0.06 -20.75 -12.57
N GLU A 225 -0.44 -19.89 -13.52
CA GLU A 225 0.49 -19.10 -14.32
C GLU A 225 1.39 -18.14 -13.51
N LEU A 226 0.98 -17.77 -12.29
CA LEU A 226 1.73 -16.85 -11.43
C LEU A 226 2.68 -17.57 -10.47
N HIS A 227 2.59 -18.89 -10.31
CA HIS A 227 3.36 -19.65 -9.31
C HIS A 227 4.88 -19.50 -9.47
N GLY A 228 5.35 -19.35 -10.71
CA GLY A 228 6.77 -19.14 -11.03
C GLY A 228 7.27 -17.72 -10.79
N ILE A 229 6.38 -16.73 -10.80
CA ILE A 229 6.74 -15.29 -10.91
C ILE A 229 6.22 -14.42 -9.76
N ALA A 230 5.32 -14.93 -8.91
CA ALA A 230 4.76 -14.24 -7.76
C ALA A 230 4.94 -15.05 -6.46
N THR A 231 4.99 -14.35 -5.34
CA THR A 231 5.04 -14.93 -3.99
C THR A 231 4.35 -13.99 -3.00
N SER A 232 4.13 -14.45 -1.77
CA SER A 232 3.64 -13.64 -0.65
C SER A 232 4.68 -13.56 0.47
N LEU A 233 4.54 -12.57 1.36
CA LEU A 233 5.38 -12.44 2.54
C LEU A 233 5.29 -13.66 3.46
N LYS A 234 4.09 -14.25 3.63
CA LYS A 234 3.86 -15.46 4.42
C LYS A 234 4.61 -16.67 3.84
N LEU A 235 4.59 -16.85 2.52
CA LEU A 235 5.33 -17.94 1.88
C LEU A 235 6.85 -17.79 2.05
N LEU A 236 7.34 -16.55 2.18
CA LEU A 236 8.75 -16.25 2.35
C LEU A 236 9.22 -16.35 3.80
N THR A 237 8.41 -15.89 4.77
CA THR A 237 8.74 -15.91 6.20
C THR A 237 8.34 -17.20 6.91
N GLY A 238 7.42 -17.98 6.31
CA GLY A 238 6.80 -19.16 6.92
C GLY A 238 5.72 -18.84 7.97
N LYS A 239 5.40 -17.56 8.20
CA LYS A 239 4.41 -17.13 9.19
C LYS A 239 3.54 -15.98 8.67
N PRO A 240 2.28 -15.84 9.14
CA PRO A 240 1.47 -14.68 8.80
C PRO A 240 2.14 -13.36 9.20
N VAL A 241 1.88 -12.31 8.43
CA VAL A 241 2.31 -10.93 8.70
C VAL A 241 1.07 -10.10 9.01
N ASP A 242 1.12 -9.28 10.07
CA ASP A 242 0.06 -8.33 10.41
C ASP A 242 -0.05 -7.27 9.31
N ARG A 243 -1.17 -7.28 8.56
CA ARG A 243 -1.36 -6.38 7.42
C ARG A 243 -1.53 -4.93 7.88
N ALA A 244 -2.22 -4.70 8.99
CA ALA A 244 -2.44 -3.35 9.50
C ALA A 244 -1.11 -2.69 9.94
N GLN A 245 -0.23 -3.46 10.58
CA GLN A 245 1.11 -2.99 10.93
C GLN A 245 1.94 -2.66 9.68
N LEU A 246 1.91 -3.52 8.65
CA LEU A 246 2.62 -3.29 7.40
C LEU A 246 2.09 -2.06 6.63
N ILE A 247 0.77 -1.86 6.61
CA ILE A 247 0.14 -0.66 6.03
C ILE A 247 0.63 0.59 6.77
N ALA A 248 0.53 0.62 8.10
CA ALA A 248 0.92 1.77 8.89
C ALA A 248 2.40 2.14 8.67
N LYS A 249 3.28 1.13 8.65
CA LYS A 249 4.71 1.31 8.39
C LYS A 249 4.98 1.78 6.95
N THR A 250 4.23 1.27 5.98
CA THR A 250 4.31 1.73 4.58
C THR A 250 3.92 3.21 4.46
N LEU A 251 2.83 3.61 5.11
CA LEU A 251 2.36 5.01 5.09
C LEU A 251 3.32 5.95 5.83
N GLU A 252 3.93 5.49 6.93
CA GLU A 252 4.99 6.21 7.65
C GLU A 252 6.18 6.50 6.73
N PHE A 253 6.75 5.47 6.10
CA PHE A 253 7.87 5.67 5.18
C PHE A 253 7.48 6.48 3.94
N LEU A 254 6.27 6.27 3.42
CA LEU A 254 5.78 7.03 2.27
C LEU A 254 5.69 8.53 2.59
N GLU A 255 5.17 8.90 3.76
CA GLU A 255 5.12 10.29 4.22
C GLU A 255 6.54 10.87 4.39
N ILE A 256 7.42 10.15 5.08
CA ILE A 256 8.82 10.57 5.32
C ILE A 256 9.54 10.82 3.99
N TYR A 257 9.43 9.91 3.03
CA TYR A 257 10.13 10.01 1.76
C TYR A 257 9.50 11.01 0.80
N THR A 258 8.18 11.21 0.88
CA THR A 258 7.52 12.32 0.17
C THR A 258 8.03 13.67 0.68
N ASP A 259 8.14 13.84 2.01
CA ASP A 259 8.65 15.08 2.61
C ASP A 259 10.14 15.30 2.33
N LEU A 260 10.93 14.24 2.36
CA LEU A 260 12.34 14.28 1.98
C LEU A 260 12.49 14.74 0.53
N TYR A 261 11.66 14.22 -0.37
CA TYR A 261 11.67 14.58 -1.78
C TYR A 261 11.27 16.05 -1.99
N VAL A 262 10.14 16.49 -1.43
CA VAL A 262 9.68 17.87 -1.56
C VAL A 262 10.72 18.87 -1.01
N LYS A 263 11.40 18.51 0.09
CA LYS A 263 12.37 19.40 0.74
C LYS A 263 13.74 19.43 0.07
N HIS A 264 14.21 18.28 -0.43
CA HIS A 264 15.61 18.11 -0.86
C HIS A 264 15.77 17.72 -2.33
N GLY A 265 14.68 17.63 -3.10
CA GLY A 265 14.69 17.13 -4.46
C GLY A 265 14.85 15.61 -4.52
N PHE A 266 14.93 15.07 -5.74
CA PHE A 266 14.85 13.62 -5.97
C PHE A 266 16.14 12.87 -5.57
N GLY A 267 17.29 13.54 -5.53
CA GLY A 267 18.60 12.94 -5.27
C GLY A 267 18.67 11.98 -4.06
N PRO A 268 18.15 12.33 -2.87
CA PRO A 268 18.13 11.41 -1.73
C PRO A 268 17.30 10.13 -1.98
N ILE A 269 16.17 10.25 -2.70
CA ILE A 269 15.32 9.10 -3.05
C ILE A 269 16.02 8.22 -4.07
N LYS A 270 16.69 8.83 -5.05
CA LYS A 270 17.51 8.13 -6.04
C LYS A 270 18.55 7.23 -5.37
N ILE A 271 19.31 7.76 -4.40
CA ILE A 271 20.33 6.99 -3.66
C ILE A 271 19.70 5.80 -2.93
N LEU A 272 18.57 6.02 -2.26
CA LEU A 272 17.85 4.94 -1.57
C LEU A 272 17.35 3.88 -2.56
N TRP A 273 16.78 4.32 -3.68
CA TRP A 273 16.25 3.44 -4.72
C TRP A 273 17.35 2.60 -5.36
N GLU A 274 18.49 3.21 -5.70
CA GLU A 274 19.65 2.51 -6.27
C GLU A 274 20.24 1.49 -5.30
N GLY A 275 20.21 1.77 -3.99
CA GLY A 275 20.61 0.83 -2.95
C GLY A 275 19.72 -0.42 -2.85
N PHE A 276 18.47 -0.35 -3.31
CA PHE A 276 17.54 -1.49 -3.37
C PHE A 276 17.36 -2.08 -4.76
N SER A 277 17.96 -1.49 -5.80
CA SER A 277 17.80 -1.95 -7.19
C SER A 277 18.59 -3.23 -7.41
N ASN A 278 17.93 -4.28 -7.90
CA ASN A 278 18.63 -5.51 -8.29
C ASN A 278 19.06 -5.54 -9.75
N THR A 279 18.71 -4.52 -10.55
CA THR A 279 19.06 -4.45 -11.96
C THR A 279 20.33 -3.66 -12.23
N THR A 280 20.74 -2.78 -11.32
CA THR A 280 21.91 -1.91 -11.51
C THR A 280 23.19 -2.75 -11.71
N GLY A 281 23.96 -2.42 -12.74
CA GLY A 281 25.16 -3.13 -13.15
C GLY A 281 24.92 -4.44 -13.92
N LYS A 282 23.67 -4.87 -14.09
CA LYS A 282 23.33 -6.10 -14.81
C LYS A 282 22.95 -5.81 -16.26
N ARG A 283 23.20 -6.80 -17.12
CA ARG A 283 22.65 -6.80 -18.47
C ARG A 283 21.16 -7.14 -18.40
N ILE A 284 20.34 -6.29 -19.01
CA ILE A 284 18.89 -6.43 -19.01
C ILE A 284 18.33 -6.20 -20.40
N ARG A 285 17.10 -6.68 -20.58
CA ARG A 285 16.25 -6.44 -21.73
C ARG A 285 15.09 -5.53 -21.30
N ALA A 286 15.01 -4.34 -21.88
CA ALA A 286 13.89 -3.44 -21.73
C ALA A 286 12.93 -3.64 -22.91
N VAL A 287 11.79 -4.24 -22.63
CA VAL A 287 10.73 -4.51 -23.61
C VAL A 287 9.74 -3.36 -23.59
N MET A 288 9.68 -2.60 -24.69
CA MET A 288 8.69 -1.54 -24.92
C MET A 288 7.68 -2.00 -25.97
N PHE A 289 6.65 -1.19 -26.20
CA PHE A 289 5.59 -1.54 -27.15
C PHE A 289 6.10 -1.77 -28.58
N ASN A 290 7.04 -0.94 -29.05
CA ASN A 290 7.53 -0.96 -30.44
C ASN A 290 8.96 -1.49 -30.59
N GLU A 291 9.72 -1.61 -29.51
CA GLU A 291 11.12 -1.98 -29.58
C GLU A 291 11.56 -2.72 -28.32
N THR A 292 12.62 -3.51 -28.46
CA THR A 292 13.28 -4.17 -27.35
C THR A 292 14.75 -3.78 -27.37
N ILE A 293 15.23 -3.30 -26.23
CA ILE A 293 16.58 -2.78 -26.07
C ILE A 293 17.31 -3.65 -25.08
N VAL A 294 18.55 -4.01 -25.41
CA VAL A 294 19.42 -4.80 -24.54
C VAL A 294 20.66 -3.97 -24.22
N GLY A 295 21.03 -3.95 -22.94
CA GLY A 295 22.18 -3.19 -22.47
C GLY A 295 22.46 -3.41 -20.99
N ILE A 296 23.50 -2.76 -20.48
CA ILE A 296 23.83 -2.76 -19.06
C ILE A 296 23.06 -1.62 -18.37
N ALA A 297 22.27 -1.93 -17.35
CA ALA A 297 21.59 -0.90 -16.56
C ALA A 297 22.61 -0.16 -15.68
N LEU A 298 22.73 1.16 -15.89
CA LEU A 298 23.64 2.01 -15.13
C LEU A 298 23.00 2.52 -13.83
N GLY A 299 21.67 2.47 -13.72
CA GLY A 299 20.90 3.08 -12.64
C GLY A 299 19.78 3.92 -13.21
N ILE A 300 19.35 4.94 -12.46
CA ILE A 300 18.34 5.89 -12.90
C ILE A 300 18.94 7.30 -12.99
N SER A 301 18.39 8.16 -13.85
CA SER A 301 18.79 9.57 -13.93
C SER A 301 18.21 10.38 -12.75
N GLU A 302 18.52 11.69 -12.69
CA GLU A 302 17.92 12.62 -11.72
C GLU A 302 16.42 12.82 -11.93
N GLU A 303 15.91 12.44 -13.11
CA GLU A 303 14.48 12.41 -13.47
C GLU A 303 13.83 11.04 -13.21
N GLY A 304 14.59 10.05 -12.73
CA GLY A 304 14.09 8.69 -12.47
C GLY A 304 13.99 7.79 -13.71
N VAL A 305 14.60 8.22 -14.83
CA VAL A 305 14.64 7.47 -16.10
C VAL A 305 15.71 6.39 -16.02
N LEU A 306 15.39 5.15 -16.39
CA LEU A 306 16.37 4.07 -16.39
C LEU A 306 17.42 4.30 -17.49
N GLU A 307 18.70 4.30 -17.12
CA GLU A 307 19.80 4.51 -18.07
C GLU A 307 20.41 3.18 -18.50
N LEU A 308 20.36 2.88 -19.80
CA LEU A 308 20.94 1.69 -20.40
C LEU A 308 22.16 2.02 -21.25
N LYS A 309 23.31 1.39 -20.95
CA LYS A 309 24.48 1.39 -21.82
C LYS A 309 24.37 0.26 -22.85
N LEU A 310 24.31 0.61 -24.13
CA LEU A 310 24.24 -0.33 -25.24
C LEU A 310 25.62 -0.88 -25.60
N ASP A 311 25.66 -1.88 -26.48
CA ASP A 311 26.90 -2.55 -26.90
C ASP A 311 27.84 -1.65 -27.71
N ASP A 312 27.30 -0.64 -28.40
CA ASP A 312 28.07 0.40 -29.10
C ASP A 312 28.61 1.50 -28.15
N GLY A 313 28.32 1.38 -26.85
CA GLY A 313 28.74 2.32 -25.81
C GLY A 313 27.80 3.50 -25.59
N THR A 314 26.75 3.67 -26.40
CA THR A 314 25.77 4.74 -26.23
C THR A 314 24.93 4.53 -24.98
N ILE A 315 24.48 5.62 -24.34
CA ILE A 315 23.58 5.59 -23.19
C ILE A 315 22.20 6.04 -23.65
N ARG A 316 21.18 5.23 -23.38
CA ARG A 316 19.79 5.51 -23.72
C ARG A 316 18.92 5.52 -22.47
N GLY A 317 18.15 6.60 -22.31
CA GLY A 317 17.13 6.70 -21.25
C GLY A 317 15.85 5.95 -21.62
N ILE A 318 15.35 5.11 -20.71
CA ILE A 318 14.12 4.34 -20.84
C ILE A 318 13.07 4.89 -19.87
N TYR A 319 11.97 5.40 -20.42
CA TYR A 319 10.91 6.07 -19.65
C TYR A 319 9.80 5.11 -19.18
N SER A 320 9.57 4.04 -19.94
CA SER A 320 8.65 2.97 -19.55
C SER A 320 9.02 1.70 -20.31
N ALA A 321 9.22 0.59 -19.60
CA ALA A 321 9.42 -0.73 -20.19
C ALA A 321 9.01 -1.83 -19.20
N ASP A 322 8.81 -3.04 -19.71
CA ASP A 322 8.88 -4.27 -18.92
C ASP A 322 10.35 -4.73 -18.92
N ILE A 323 10.94 -4.84 -17.72
CA ILE A 323 12.36 -5.20 -17.57
C ILE A 323 12.50 -6.71 -17.39
N GLU A 324 13.46 -7.32 -18.07
CA GLU A 324 13.79 -8.73 -17.94
C GLU A 324 15.30 -8.87 -17.76
N LEU A 325 15.73 -9.72 -16.82
CA LEU A 325 17.16 -10.05 -16.70
C LEU A 325 17.56 -10.87 -17.92
N SER A 326 18.61 -10.45 -18.63
CA SER A 326 19.19 -11.28 -19.68
C SER A 326 20.20 -12.23 -19.05
N ASN A 327 19.96 -13.54 -19.20
CA ASN A 327 20.94 -14.57 -18.88
C ASN A 327 22.20 -14.43 -19.73
#